data_AF-A0A7S3B074-F1
#
_entry.id   AF-A0A7S3B074-F1
#
_cell.length_a   1.000
_cell.length_b   1.000
_cell.length_c   1.000
_cell.angle_alpha   90.00
_cell.angle_beta   90.00
_cell.angle_gamma   90.00
#
_symmetry.space_group_name_H-M   'P 1'
#
loop_
_entity.id
_entity.type
_entity.pdbx_description
1 polymer ?
#
loop_
_entity_poly.entity_id
_entity_poly.type
_entity_poly.pdbx_seq_one_letter_code
_entity_poly.pdbx_strand_id
1 'polypeptide(L)'
;MDKRAAELQALLSAAATDVSAAEDLLASLQQRLRGEVVGGTTRVLERAESVKEAKEQKKLYWQQLACVMEQVDRIAYDNGGSLGGGGGVSSLEAEVHQMRRELAASKIELAEVALERDELDHVARRLNKQLADLAATQH
;
A
#
# COMPACT_ATOMS: atom_id res chain seq x y z
N MET A 1 2.30 55.48 22.94
CA MET A 1 3.08 54.63 22.00
C MET A 1 2.27 53.39 21.59
N ASP A 2 0.93 53.45 21.64
CA ASP A 2 0.16 52.23 21.95
C ASP A 2 -0.69 51.70 20.79
N LYS A 3 -1.09 52.55 19.85
CA LYS A 3 -2.02 52.13 18.79
C LYS A 3 -1.40 51.16 17.79
N ARG A 4 -0.16 51.45 17.37
CA ARG A 4 0.59 50.63 16.41
C ARG A 4 1.10 49.32 17.02
N ALA A 5 1.41 49.32 18.31
CA ALA A 5 1.74 48.11 19.05
C ALA A 5 0.51 47.19 19.22
N ALA A 6 -0.66 47.77 19.53
CA ALA A 6 -1.91 47.03 19.60
C ALA A 6 -2.36 46.45 18.25
N GLU A 7 -2.18 47.20 17.15
CA GLU A 7 -2.46 46.73 15.79
C GLU A 7 -1.55 45.57 15.39
N LEU A 8 -0.25 45.63 15.70
CA LEU A 8 0.69 44.53 15.45
C LEU A 8 0.38 43.29 16.28
N GLN A 9 0.00 43.47 17.56
CA GLN A 9 -0.41 42.36 18.43
C GLN A 9 -1.67 41.68 17.90
N ALA A 10 -2.64 42.46 17.41
CA ALA A 10 -3.87 41.92 16.81
C ALA A 10 -3.59 41.14 15.52
N LEU A 11 -2.69 41.64 14.66
CA LEU A 11 -2.28 40.94 13.44
C LEU A 11 -1.53 39.63 13.73
N LEU A 12 -0.65 39.61 14.75
CA LEU A 12 0.04 38.40 15.20
C LEU A 12 -0.94 37.34 15.72
N SER A 13 -1.92 37.74 16.53
CA SER A 13 -2.95 36.82 17.04
C SER A 13 -3.84 36.28 15.92
N ALA A 14 -4.20 37.11 14.93
CA ALA A 14 -4.96 36.66 13.77
C ALA A 14 -4.14 35.65 12.94
N ALA A 15 -2.87 35.97 12.65
CA ALA A 15 -1.98 35.08 11.92
C ALA A 15 -1.75 33.74 12.65
N ALA A 16 -1.60 33.75 13.98
CA ALA A 16 -1.47 32.52 14.76
C ALA A 16 -2.74 31.66 14.71
N THR A 17 -3.91 32.30 14.68
CA THR A 17 -5.21 31.61 14.56
C THR A 17 -5.35 30.97 13.18
N ASP A 18 -4.97 31.69 12.12
CA ASP A 18 -5.00 31.19 10.75
C ASP A 18 -4.02 30.04 10.54
N VAL A 19 -2.82 30.11 11.15
CA VAL A 19 -1.84 29.00 11.13
C VAL A 19 -2.42 27.77 11.82
N SER A 20 -2.99 27.92 13.02
CA SER A 20 -3.61 26.80 13.73
C SER A 20 -4.76 26.18 12.94
N ALA A 21 -5.60 27.00 12.29
CA ALA A 21 -6.70 26.48 11.46
C ALA A 21 -6.20 25.75 10.21
N ALA A 22 -5.11 26.23 9.61
CA ALA A 22 -4.45 25.57 8.48
C ALA A 22 -3.82 24.24 8.89
N GLU A 23 -3.18 24.18 10.07
CA GLU A 23 -2.63 22.95 10.65
C GLU A 23 -3.72 21.90 10.92
N ASP A 24 -4.85 22.30 11.50
CA ASP A 24 -5.99 21.41 11.75
C ASP A 24 -6.59 20.84 10.45
N LEU A 25 -6.70 21.69 9.42
CA LEU A 25 -7.17 21.27 8.10
C LEU A 25 -6.17 20.29 7.45
N LEU A 26 -4.88 20.58 7.53
CA LEU A 26 -3.82 19.71 7.01
C LEU A 26 -3.88 18.33 7.69
N ALA A 27 -3.98 18.29 9.01
CA ALA A 27 -4.08 17.05 9.77
C ALA A 27 -5.34 16.24 9.38
N SER A 28 -6.47 16.92 9.17
CA SER A 28 -7.72 16.29 8.74
C SER A 28 -7.63 15.71 7.33
N LEU A 29 -6.99 16.43 6.39
CA LEU A 29 -6.78 15.97 5.02
C LEU A 29 -5.81 14.78 4.98
N GLN A 30 -4.74 14.83 5.78
CA GLN A 30 -3.83 13.70 5.92
C GLN A 30 -4.56 12.47 6.46
N GLN A 31 -5.34 12.61 7.53
CA GLN A 31 -6.13 11.50 8.10
C GLN A 31 -7.10 10.89 7.08
N ARG A 32 -7.75 11.71 6.26
CA ARG A 32 -8.68 11.25 5.22
C ARG A 32 -7.96 10.52 4.09
N LEU A 33 -6.84 11.09 3.60
CA LEU A 33 -6.01 10.47 2.59
C LEU A 33 -5.51 9.09 3.06
N ARG A 34 -5.08 9.00 4.33
CA ARG A 34 -4.66 7.75 4.97
C ARG A 34 -5.77 6.72 5.00
N GLY A 35 -6.98 7.10 5.40
CA GLY A 35 -8.14 6.21 5.38
C GLY A 35 -8.48 5.69 3.99
N GLU A 36 -8.45 6.56 2.98
CA GLU A 36 -8.73 6.20 1.58
C GLU A 36 -7.67 5.23 1.02
N VAL A 37 -6.41 5.52 1.29
CA VAL A 37 -5.25 4.72 0.92
C VAL A 37 -5.27 3.35 1.61
N VAL A 38 -5.50 3.35 2.93
CA VAL A 38 -5.47 2.14 3.74
C VAL A 38 -6.65 1.24 3.37
N GLY A 39 -7.85 1.82 3.24
CA GLY A 39 -9.05 1.11 2.83
C GLY A 39 -9.03 0.68 1.35
N GLY A 40 -8.35 1.42 0.48
CA GLY A 40 -8.15 1.05 -0.92
C GLY A 40 -7.27 -0.19 -1.06
N THR A 41 -6.16 -0.20 -0.32
CA THR A 41 -5.23 -1.34 -0.27
C THR A 41 -5.91 -2.63 0.20
N THR A 42 -6.68 -2.56 1.29
CA THR A 42 -7.41 -3.72 1.81
C THR A 42 -8.36 -4.30 0.76
N ARG A 43 -9.13 -3.43 0.09
CA ARG A 43 -10.06 -3.85 -0.97
C ARG A 43 -9.36 -4.52 -2.16
N VAL A 44 -8.17 -4.04 -2.55
CA VAL A 44 -7.40 -4.66 -3.64
C VAL A 44 -6.91 -6.05 -3.23
N LEU A 45 -6.42 -6.21 -1.99
CA LEU A 45 -5.96 -7.50 -1.48
C LEU A 45 -7.10 -8.51 -1.36
N GLU A 46 -8.26 -8.11 -0.84
CA GLU A 46 -9.47 -8.96 -0.77
C GLU A 46 -9.97 -9.34 -2.16
N ARG A 47 -9.99 -8.38 -3.10
CA ARG A 47 -10.36 -8.66 -4.49
C ARG A 47 -9.41 -9.66 -5.13
N ALA A 48 -8.11 -9.52 -4.92
CA ALA A 48 -7.12 -10.43 -5.47
C ALA A 48 -7.33 -11.87 -4.95
N GLU A 49 -7.65 -12.07 -3.67
CA GLU A 49 -7.97 -13.40 -3.13
C GLU A 49 -9.19 -14.05 -3.80
N SER A 50 -10.15 -13.26 -4.28
CA SER A 50 -11.35 -13.77 -4.97
C SER A 50 -11.12 -14.22 -6.42
N VAL A 51 -9.98 -13.87 -7.02
CA VAL A 51 -9.66 -14.25 -8.41
C VAL A 51 -9.19 -15.69 -8.47
N LYS A 52 -9.70 -16.51 -9.40
CA LYS A 52 -9.31 -17.93 -9.51
C LYS A 52 -7.99 -18.16 -10.24
N GLU A 53 -7.60 -17.23 -11.10
CA GLU A 53 -6.42 -17.37 -11.95
C GLU A 53 -5.20 -16.74 -11.27
N ALA A 54 -4.18 -17.56 -10.96
CA ALA A 54 -2.99 -17.12 -10.24
C ALA A 54 -2.22 -16.00 -10.96
N LYS A 55 -2.27 -15.95 -12.29
CA LYS A 55 -1.66 -14.87 -13.09
C LYS A 55 -2.33 -13.51 -12.84
N GLU A 56 -3.65 -13.50 -12.77
CA GLU A 56 -4.45 -12.30 -12.54
C GLU A 56 -4.37 -11.88 -11.07
N GLN A 57 -4.30 -12.84 -10.14
CA GLN A 57 -3.99 -12.58 -8.72
C GLN A 57 -2.63 -11.87 -8.58
N LYS A 58 -1.58 -12.44 -9.17
CA LYS A 58 -0.21 -11.90 -9.16
C LYS A 58 -0.19 -10.45 -9.68
N LYS A 59 -0.89 -10.17 -10.78
CA LYS A 59 -0.99 -8.81 -11.34
C LYS A 59 -1.60 -7.81 -10.36
N LEU A 60 -2.67 -8.18 -9.66
CA LEU A 60 -3.32 -7.33 -8.67
C LEU A 60 -2.41 -7.07 -7.47
N TYR A 61 -1.69 -8.08 -6.99
CA TYR A 61 -0.72 -7.91 -5.90
C TYR A 61 0.44 -7.00 -6.30
N TRP A 62 0.94 -7.09 -7.54
CA TRP A 62 1.97 -6.18 -8.05
C TRP A 62 1.50 -4.72 -8.11
N GLN A 63 0.29 -4.48 -8.61
CA GLN A 63 -0.29 -3.13 -8.63
C GLN A 63 -0.42 -2.57 -7.21
N GLN A 64 -0.81 -3.41 -6.26
CA GLN A 64 -0.93 -3.01 -4.87
C GLN A 64 0.44 -2.72 -4.23
N LEU A 65 1.44 -3.56 -4.51
CA LEU A 65 2.79 -3.35 -4.01
C LEU A 65 3.36 -2.01 -4.48
N ALA A 66 3.18 -1.66 -5.77
CA ALA A 66 3.61 -0.38 -6.32
C ALA A 66 2.94 0.81 -5.61
N CYS A 67 1.63 0.73 -5.36
CA CYS A 67 0.86 1.75 -4.66
C CYS A 67 1.37 1.96 -3.21
N VAL A 68 1.62 0.87 -2.48
CA VAL A 68 2.13 0.94 -1.10
C VAL A 68 3.57 1.48 -1.07
N MET A 69 4.40 1.10 -2.05
CA MET A 69 5.77 1.61 -2.13
C MET A 69 5.81 3.14 -2.29
N GLU A 70 5.02 3.67 -3.22
CA GLU A 70 4.90 5.11 -3.44
C GLU A 70 4.44 5.86 -2.17
N GLN A 71 3.53 5.27 -1.40
CA GLN A 71 3.01 5.87 -0.17
C GLN A 71 4.03 5.90 0.96
N VAL A 72 4.75 4.81 1.18
CA VAL A 72 5.84 4.80 2.17
C VAL A 72 6.91 5.82 1.81
N ASP A 73 7.26 5.94 0.52
CA ASP A 73 8.27 6.91 0.08
C ASP A 73 7.82 8.35 0.33
N ARG A 74 6.54 8.66 0.04
CA ARG A 74 5.94 9.96 0.37
C ARG A 74 5.93 10.23 1.88
N ILE A 75 5.49 9.26 2.70
CA ILE A 75 5.46 9.39 4.17
C ILE A 75 6.88 9.58 4.73
N ALA A 76 7.86 8.83 4.22
CA ALA A 76 9.25 8.96 4.64
C ALA A 76 9.82 10.34 4.28
N TYR A 77 9.47 10.88 3.11
CA TYR A 77 9.85 12.23 2.70
C TYR A 77 9.19 13.30 3.58
N ASP A 78 7.89 13.17 3.85
CA ASP A 78 7.13 14.10 4.70
C ASP A 78 7.66 14.10 6.16
N ASN A 79 8.10 12.96 6.67
CA ASN A 79 8.70 12.84 8.01
C ASN A 79 10.15 13.39 8.11
N GLY A 80 10.83 13.60 6.99
CA GLY A 80 12.15 14.24 6.94
C GLY A 80 12.11 15.77 6.75
N GLY A 81 10.92 16.35 6.56
CA GLY A 81 10.75 17.69 6.01
C GLY A 81 10.20 18.79 6.94
N SER A 82 9.82 18.52 8.20
CA SER A 82 9.36 19.59 9.09
C SER A 82 9.86 19.45 10.53
N LEU A 83 10.96 20.16 10.83
CA LEU A 83 11.27 20.65 12.17
C LEU A 83 10.33 21.83 12.47
N GLY A 84 9.10 21.55 12.90
CA GLY A 84 8.21 22.59 13.40
C GLY A 84 6.74 22.19 13.41
N GLY A 85 6.19 21.98 14.60
CA GLY A 85 4.75 22.04 14.85
C GLY A 85 3.96 20.74 14.65
N GLY A 86 3.77 20.01 15.75
CA GLY A 86 2.61 19.17 16.07
C GLY A 86 1.89 18.41 14.96
N GLY A 87 2.07 17.08 14.93
CA GLY A 87 1.11 16.16 14.27
C GLY A 87 1.69 15.26 13.19
N GLY A 88 2.94 14.84 13.35
CA GLY A 88 3.56 13.86 12.45
C GLY A 88 2.73 12.58 12.33
N VAL A 89 2.57 12.12 11.10
CA VAL A 89 2.20 10.74 10.76
C VAL A 89 3.02 9.80 11.65
N SER A 90 2.37 9.09 12.57
CA SER A 90 3.09 8.35 13.61
C SER A 90 3.84 7.16 13.03
N SER A 91 4.95 6.75 13.67
CA SER A 91 5.71 5.52 13.39
C SER A 91 4.81 4.33 13.01
N LEU A 92 3.64 4.23 13.64
CA LEU A 92 2.63 3.20 13.41
C LEU A 92 2.11 3.15 11.97
N GLU A 93 1.94 4.28 11.30
CA GLU A 93 1.42 4.31 9.93
C GLU A 93 2.48 3.83 8.93
N ALA A 94 3.73 4.27 9.12
CA ALA A 94 4.87 3.75 8.35
C ALA A 94 5.01 2.24 8.55
N GLU A 95 4.87 1.75 9.79
CA GLU A 95 4.87 0.32 10.12
C GLU A 95 3.70 -0.43 9.44
N VAL A 96 2.48 0.12 9.44
CA VAL A 96 1.32 -0.49 8.77
C VAL A 96 1.54 -0.58 7.26
N HIS A 97 2.08 0.46 6.64
CA HIS A 97 2.41 0.42 5.22
C HIS A 97 3.55 -0.54 4.90
N GLN A 98 4.56 -0.62 5.77
CA GLN A 98 5.64 -1.59 5.65
C GLN A 98 5.10 -3.03 5.71
N MET A 99 4.28 -3.35 6.71
CA MET A 99 3.63 -4.66 6.82
C MET A 99 2.78 -4.99 5.59
N ARG A 100 2.10 -4.00 5.00
CA ARG A 100 1.30 -4.20 3.77
C ARG A 100 2.16 -4.43 2.54
N ARG A 101 3.33 -3.79 2.45
CA ARG A 101 4.32 -4.02 1.41
C ARG A 101 4.82 -5.45 1.48
N GLU A 102 5.23 -5.88 2.66
CA GLU A 102 5.70 -7.25 2.92
C GLU A 102 4.61 -8.28 2.60
N LEU A 103 3.38 -8.05 3.04
CA LEU A 103 2.25 -8.92 2.73
C LEU A 103 1.98 -9.02 1.22
N ALA A 104 2.00 -7.89 0.50
CA ALA A 104 1.81 -7.88 -0.95
C ALA A 104 2.94 -8.63 -1.68
N ALA A 105 4.19 -8.46 -1.25
CA ALA A 105 5.34 -9.17 -1.78
C ALA A 105 5.23 -10.69 -1.56
N SER A 106 4.94 -11.14 -0.34
CA SER A 106 4.77 -12.57 -0.05
C SER A 106 3.59 -13.18 -0.82
N LYS A 107 2.51 -12.42 -1.06
CA LYS A 107 1.38 -12.88 -1.88
C LYS A 107 1.74 -13.02 -3.36
N ILE A 108 2.68 -12.21 -3.88
CA ILE A 108 3.23 -12.37 -5.24
C ILE A 108 4.01 -13.68 -5.33
N GLU A 109 4.91 -13.94 -4.38
CA GLU A 109 5.72 -15.17 -4.33
C GLU A 109 4.83 -16.41 -4.26
N LEU A 110 3.79 -16.40 -3.42
CA LEU A 110 2.83 -17.50 -3.34
C LEU A 110 2.09 -17.73 -4.68
N ALA A 111 1.73 -16.66 -5.39
CA ALA A 111 1.09 -16.77 -6.69
C ALA A 111 2.04 -17.31 -7.77
N GLU A 112 3.34 -17.01 -7.69
CA GLU A 112 4.38 -17.58 -8.56
C GLU A 112 4.54 -19.08 -8.34
N VAL A 113 4.69 -19.50 -7.08
CA VAL A 113 4.79 -20.92 -6.73
C VAL A 113 3.53 -21.69 -7.16
N ALA A 114 2.35 -21.09 -7.04
CA ALA A 114 1.11 -21.70 -7.52
C ALA A 114 1.09 -21.92 -9.03
N LEU A 115 1.59 -20.94 -9.81
CA LEU A 115 1.72 -21.08 -11.27
C LEU A 115 2.70 -22.20 -11.64
N GLU A 116 3.87 -22.24 -11.01
CA GLU A 116 4.87 -23.29 -11.24
C GLU A 116 4.32 -24.68 -10.91
N ARG A 117 3.57 -24.81 -9.80
CA ARG A 117 2.90 -26.06 -9.45
C ARG A 117 1.91 -26.49 -10.52
N ASP A 118 1.07 -25.59 -11.00
CA ASP A 118 0.06 -25.91 -12.01
C ASP A 118 0.69 -26.34 -13.35
N GLU A 119 1.84 -25.75 -13.71
CA GLU A 119 2.65 -26.17 -14.86
C GLU A 119 3.23 -27.58 -14.67
N LEU A 120 3.81 -27.87 -13.50
CA LEU A 120 4.32 -29.19 -13.17
C LEU A 120 3.21 -30.25 -13.18
N ASP A 121 2.03 -29.95 -12.66
CA ASP A 121 0.87 -30.84 -12.69
C ASP A 121 0.38 -31.11 -14.12
N HIS A 122 0.49 -30.12 -15.01
CA HIS A 122 0.17 -30.31 -16.42
C HIS A 122 1.19 -31.21 -17.12
N VAL A 123 2.49 -31.01 -16.84
CA VAL A 123 3.57 -31.86 -17.36
C VAL A 123 3.44 -33.29 -16.85
N ALA A 124 3.19 -33.50 -15.55
CA ALA A 124 3.01 -34.81 -14.94
C ALA A 124 1.83 -35.57 -15.59
N ARG A 125 0.69 -34.90 -15.80
CA ARG A 125 -0.45 -35.50 -16.51
C ARG A 125 -0.12 -35.89 -17.94
N ARG A 126 0.64 -35.06 -18.66
CA ARG A 126 1.08 -35.36 -20.04
C ARG A 126 2.00 -36.58 -20.09
N LEU A 127 2.99 -36.65 -19.20
CA LEU A 127 3.93 -37.76 -19.11
C LEU A 127 3.21 -39.07 -18.75
N ASN A 128 2.29 -39.03 -17.76
CA ASN A 128 1.50 -40.21 -17.40
C ASN A 128 0.67 -40.74 -18.57
N LYS A 129 0.08 -39.84 -19.38
CA LYS A 129 -0.63 -40.23 -20.60
C LYS A 129 0.31 -40.90 -21.61
N GLN A 130 1.47 -40.31 -21.87
CA GLN A 130 2.46 -40.89 -22.81
C GLN A 130 2.95 -42.27 -22.35
N LEU A 131 3.18 -42.45 -21.05
CA LEU A 131 3.56 -43.76 -20.48
C LEU A 131 2.45 -44.80 -20.66
N ALA A 132 1.19 -44.42 -20.43
CA ALA A 132 0.04 -45.30 -20.65
C ALA A 132 -0.12 -45.70 -22.13
N ASP A 133 0.03 -44.74 -23.05
CA ASP A 133 -0.05 -44.98 -24.49
C ASP A 133 1.10 -45.91 -24.96
N LEU A 134 2.32 -45.73 -24.46
CA LEU A 134 3.46 -46.60 -24.75
C LEU A 134 3.23 -48.04 -24.24
N ALA A 135 2.74 -48.18 -23.01
CA ALA A 135 2.42 -49.50 -22.43
C ALA A 135 1.36 -50.24 -23.25
N ALA A 136 0.37 -49.52 -23.80
CA ALA A 136 -0.67 -50.11 -24.65
C ALA A 136 -0.15 -50.56 -26.03
N THR A 137 0.95 -50.00 -26.52
CA THR A 137 1.56 -50.38 -27.82
C THR A 137 2.56 -51.53 -27.75
N GLN A 138 2.96 -51.96 -26.56
CA GLN A 138 3.91 -53.06 -26.34
C GLN A 138 3.23 -54.43 -26.09
N HIS A 139 1.90 -54.45 -26.08
CA HIS A 139 1.05 -55.64 -25.97
C HIS A 139 0.26 -55.84 -27.26
#